data_AF-A0A094QSL5-F1
#
_entry.id   AF-A0A094QSL5-F1
#
_cell.length_a   1.000
_cell.length_b   1.000
_cell.length_c   1.000
_cell.angle_alpha   90.00
_cell.angle_beta   90.00
_cell.angle_gamma   90.00
#
_symmetry.space_group_name_H-M   'P 1'
#
loop_
_entity.id
_entity.type
_entity.pdbx_description
1 polymer ?
#
loop_
_entity_poly.entity_id
_entity_poly.type
_entity_poly.pdbx_seq_one_letter_code
_entity_poly.pdbx_strand_id
1 'polypeptide(L)' 'MGRGRAKAKQTKVARDLKYNSQEMDLDRLAKELHGDAPATENRDDEDPFAEGNYIPRA' A
#
# COMPACT_ATOMS: atom_id res chain seq x y z
N MET A 1 19.27 -33.87 7.16
CA MET A 1 17.91 -34.06 7.71
C MET A 1 17.35 -32.76 8.34
N GLY A 2 17.25 -31.64 7.60
CA GLY A 2 16.81 -30.34 8.19
C GLY A 2 15.74 -29.59 7.40
N ARG A 3 15.40 -30.03 6.19
CA ARG A 3 14.50 -29.28 5.28
C ARG A 3 13.05 -29.24 5.76
N GLY A 4 12.56 -30.27 6.46
CA GLY A 4 11.18 -30.33 6.94
C GLY A 4 10.84 -29.24 7.96
N ARG A 5 11.75 -28.97 8.90
CA ARG A 5 11.57 -27.91 9.92
C ARG A 5 11.62 -26.51 9.30
N ALA A 6 12.55 -26.29 8.37
CA ALA A 6 12.64 -25.02 7.64
C ALA A 6 11.38 -24.78 6.78
N LYS A 7 10.92 -25.80 6.04
CA LYS A 7 9.69 -25.73 5.25
C LYS A 7 8.47 -25.43 6.12
N ALA A 8 8.32 -26.10 7.26
CA ALA A 8 7.22 -25.84 8.20
C ALA A 8 7.23 -24.40 8.73
N LYS A 9 8.41 -23.86 9.09
CA LYS A 9 8.55 -22.46 9.51
C LYS A 9 8.17 -21.48 8.39
N GLN A 10 8.63 -21.73 7.17
CA GLN A 10 8.31 -20.87 6.02
C GLN A 10 6.80 -20.89 5.69
N THR A 11 6.17 -22.07 5.72
CA THR A 11 4.72 -22.17 5.50
C THR A 11 3.91 -21.45 6.57
N LYS A 12 4.37 -21.49 7.84
CA LYS A 12 3.73 -20.71 8.92
C LYS A 12 3.83 -19.21 8.64
N VAL A 13 5.05 -18.71 8.39
CA VAL A 13 5.30 -17.29 8.10
C VAL A 13 4.49 -16.82 6.89
N ALA A 14 4.45 -17.61 5.81
CA ALA A 14 3.67 -17.28 4.62
C ALA A 14 2.16 -17.27 4.88
N ARG A 15 1.65 -18.18 5.72
CA ARG A 15 0.23 -18.19 6.12
C ARG A 15 -0.09 -16.96 6.95
N ASP A 16 0.76 -16.64 7.93
CA ASP A 16 0.60 -15.47 8.78
C ASP A 16 0.63 -14.21 7.89
N LEU A 17 1.56 -14.06 6.95
CA LEU A 17 1.57 -12.93 6.00
C LEU A 17 0.33 -12.86 5.09
N LYS A 18 -0.16 -14.00 4.61
CA LYS A 18 -1.29 -14.05 3.66
C LYS A 18 -2.63 -13.78 4.31
N TYR A 19 -2.82 -14.29 5.53
CA TYR A 19 -4.12 -14.29 6.21
C TYR A 19 -4.14 -13.47 7.49
N ASN A 20 -3.02 -12.84 7.87
CA ASN A 20 -3.07 -11.74 8.83
C ASN A 20 -3.77 -10.58 8.12
N SER A 21 -5.07 -10.47 8.35
CA SER A 21 -5.82 -9.28 7.99
C SER A 21 -5.18 -8.14 8.76
N GLN A 22 -4.51 -7.23 8.07
CA GLN A 22 -4.04 -5.99 8.68
C GLN A 22 -5.25 -5.34 9.36
N GLU A 23 -5.20 -5.12 10.67
CA GLU A 23 -6.14 -4.21 11.32
C GLU A 23 -5.83 -2.83 10.77
N MET A 24 -6.62 -2.43 9.77
CA MET A 24 -6.50 -1.13 9.14
C MET A 24 -7.43 -0.20 9.89
N ASP A 25 -6.91 0.97 10.30
CA ASP A 25 -7.72 2.02 10.86
C ASP A 25 -8.61 2.63 9.76
N LEU A 26 -9.82 2.07 9.64
CA LEU A 26 -10.79 2.47 8.63
C LEU A 26 -11.23 3.93 8.81
N ASP A 27 -11.23 4.44 10.05
CA ASP A 27 -11.58 5.83 10.35
C ASP A 27 -10.51 6.78 9.82
N ARG A 28 -9.23 6.41 9.96
CA ARG A 28 -8.12 7.17 9.40
C ARG A 28 -8.11 7.12 7.87
N LEU A 29 -8.38 5.96 7.27
CA LEU A 29 -8.49 5.81 5.81
C LEU A 29 -9.65 6.64 5.24
N ALA A 30 -10.80 6.63 5.90
CA ALA A 30 -11.96 7.41 5.47
C ALA A 30 -11.67 8.92 5.49
N LYS A 31 -10.96 9.41 6.50
CA LYS A 31 -10.51 10.82 6.59
C LYS A 31 -9.55 11.20 5.48
N GLU A 32 -8.59 10.32 5.13
CA GLU A 32 -7.67 10.55 4.01
C GLU A 32 -8.41 10.59 2.68
N LEU A 33 -9.36 9.68 2.45
CA LEU A 33 -10.15 9.64 1.22
C LEU A 33 -11.09 10.85 1.07
N HIS A 34 -11.66 11.34 2.18
CA HIS A 34 -12.53 12.52 2.17
C HIS A 34 -11.75 13.85 2.14
N GLY A 35 -10.41 13.81 2.14
CA GLY A 35 -9.58 15.01 2.02
C GLY A 35 -9.44 15.83 3.31
N ASP A 36 -9.81 15.27 4.47
CA ASP A 36 -9.65 15.91 5.79
C ASP A 36 -8.22 15.78 6.34
N ALA A 37 -7.33 15.07 5.64
CA ALA A 37 -5.91 15.05 5.95
C ALA A 37 -5.27 16.40 5.56
N PRO A 38 -4.33 16.95 6.36
CA PRO A 38 -3.70 18.23 6.06
C PRO A 38 -3.13 18.16 4.65
N ALA A 39 -3.71 18.97 3.77
CA ALA A 39 -3.48 18.88 2.35
C ALA A 39 -1.97 18.90 2.07
N THR A 40 -1.44 17.78 1.58
CA THR A 40 -0.21 17.81 0.80
C THR A 40 -0.56 18.42 -0.55
N GLU A 41 -0.99 19.68 -0.56
CA GLU A 41 -0.95 20.53 -1.75
C GLU A 41 0.50 20.44 -2.27
N ASN A 42 0.69 20.37 -3.59
CA ASN A 42 1.98 20.30 -4.30
C ASN A 42 2.56 18.91 -4.64
N ARG A 43 1.83 17.78 -4.54
CA ARG A 43 2.30 16.52 -5.18
C ARG A 43 1.76 16.31 -6.58
N ASP A 44 0.57 16.80 -6.87
CA ASP A 44 -0.08 16.60 -8.16
C ASP A 44 0.61 17.39 -9.29
N ASP A 45 1.20 18.55 -8.97
CA ASP A 45 1.94 19.37 -9.94
C ASP A 45 3.25 18.74 -10.41
N GLU A 46 3.79 17.75 -9.69
CA GLU A 46 5.06 17.08 -9.99
C GLU A 46 4.85 15.67 -10.60
N ASP A 47 3.62 15.18 -10.64
CA ASP A 47 3.28 13.93 -11.31
C ASP A 47 3.13 14.15 -12.83
N PRO A 48 3.98 13.55 -13.69
CA PRO A 48 3.86 13.66 -15.14
C PRO A 48 2.57 13.04 -15.71
N PHE A 49 1.82 12.29 -14.90
CA PHE A 49 0.53 11.70 -15.26
C PHE A 49 -0.67 12.46 -14.66
N ALA A 50 -0.47 13.55 -13.92
CA ALA A 50 -1.56 14.39 -13.46
C ALA A 50 -2.30 15.05 -14.63
N GLU A 51 -3.58 15.34 -14.44
CA GLU A 51 -4.50 15.81 -15.50
C GLU A 51 -4.06 17.12 -16.17
N GLY A 52 -3.19 17.92 -15.52
CA GLY A 52 -2.60 19.15 -16.07
C GLY A 52 -1.20 19.00 -16.69
N ASN A 53 -0.50 17.90 -16.42
CA ASN A 53 0.93 17.72 -16.73
C ASN A 53 1.19 16.63 -17.79
N TYR A 54 0.14 16.00 -18.33
CA TYR A 54 0.28 14.89 -19.28
C TYR A 54 0.94 15.31 -20.61
N ILE A 55 2.12 14.75 -20.88
CA ILE A 55 2.84 14.95 -22.15
C ILE A 55 2.67 13.69 -23.01
N PRO A 56 1.89 13.73 -24.10
CA PRO A 56 1.78 12.60 -25.01
C PRO A 56 3.12 12.37 -25.72
N ARG A 57 3.63 11.13 -25.68
CA ARG A 57 4.79 10.75 -26.51
C ARG A 57 4.37 10.72 -27.98
N ALA A 58 5.02 11.53 -28.79
CA ALA A 58 4.97 11.49 -30.25
C ALA A 58 5.77 10.31 -30.82
#